data_AF-A0A1X3P492-F1
#
_entry.id   AF-A0A1X3P492-F1
#
_cell.length_a   1.000
_cell.length_b   1.000
_cell.length_c   1.000
_cell.angle_alpha   90.00
_cell.angle_beta   90.00
_cell.angle_gamma   90.00
#
_symmetry.space_group_name_H-M   'P 1'
#
loop_
_entity.id
_entity.type
_entity.pdbx_description
1 polymer ?
#
loop_
_entity_poly.entity_id
_entity_poly.type
_entity_poly.pdbx_seq_one_letter_code
_entity_poly.pdbx_strand_id
1 'polypeptide(L)'
;MEVDVAPRPAVSVEAVAYFVVAEALNNAMRHAAAGRGQITILREGDELRVAVEDDGAGGADPESGTGLTGLRRRVNAVNGRLEIRSPQGGGTTVTAVLPCG
;
A
#
# COMPACT_ATOMS: atom_id res chain seq x y z
N MET A 1 10.25 4.01 -8.59
CA MET A 1 9.02 4.69 -8.14
C MET A 1 8.39 5.34 -9.35
N GLU A 2 7.12 5.07 -9.57
CA GLU A 2 6.30 5.63 -10.65
C GLU A 2 5.11 6.36 -10.04
N VAL A 3 4.84 7.59 -10.48
CA VAL A 3 3.78 8.45 -9.93
C VAL A 3 3.12 9.23 -11.06
N ASP A 4 1.84 8.99 -11.30
CA ASP A 4 0.98 9.77 -12.17
C ASP A 4 -0.37 9.99 -11.49
N VAL A 5 -0.62 11.20 -11.02
CA VAL A 5 -1.73 11.48 -10.09
C VAL A 5 -2.52 12.73 -10.43
N ALA A 6 -2.25 13.40 -11.55
CA ALA A 6 -2.87 14.68 -11.86
C ALA A 6 -4.36 14.51 -12.26
N PRO A 7 -5.28 15.34 -11.72
CA PRO A 7 -5.07 16.42 -10.74
C PRO A 7 -4.85 15.89 -9.33
N ARG A 8 -4.13 16.65 -8.48
CA ARG A 8 -3.81 16.22 -7.11
C ARG A 8 -5.07 15.79 -6.35
N PRO A 9 -5.08 14.59 -5.72
CA PRO A 9 -6.23 14.10 -4.96
C PRO A 9 -6.49 14.95 -3.70
N ALA A 10 -7.64 14.75 -3.07
CA ALA A 10 -7.96 15.37 -1.79
C ALA A 10 -6.91 15.01 -0.71
N VAL A 11 -6.67 15.94 0.22
CA VAL A 11 -5.64 15.80 1.27
C VAL A 11 -5.83 14.52 2.10
N SER A 12 -7.08 14.10 2.35
CA SER A 12 -7.39 12.86 3.06
C SER A 12 -6.90 11.62 2.30
N VAL A 13 -7.09 11.58 0.98
CA VAL A 13 -6.63 10.50 0.10
C VAL A 13 -5.12 10.47 0.02
N GLU A 14 -4.48 11.63 -0.11
CA GLU A 14 -3.02 11.75 -0.13
C GLU A 14 -2.40 11.26 1.18
N ALA A 15 -2.99 11.61 2.32
CA ALA A 15 -2.53 11.14 3.63
C ALA A 15 -2.64 9.61 3.75
N VAL A 16 -3.74 9.02 3.28
CA VAL A 16 -3.91 7.55 3.27
C VAL A 16 -2.89 6.89 2.35
N ALA A 17 -2.69 7.41 1.14
CA ALA A 17 -1.67 6.92 0.21
C ALA A 17 -0.27 6.95 0.83
N TYR A 18 0.09 8.05 1.49
CA TYR A 18 1.34 8.16 2.24
C TYR A 18 1.48 7.08 3.31
N PHE A 19 0.45 6.85 4.13
CA PHE A 19 0.49 5.81 5.16
C PHE A 19 0.65 4.41 4.57
N VAL A 20 -0.05 4.11 3.48
CA VAL A 20 0.09 2.82 2.76
C VAL A 20 1.53 2.60 2.34
N VAL A 21 2.14 3.61 1.70
CA VAL A 21 3.54 3.51 1.25
C VAL A 21 4.50 3.37 2.43
N ALA A 22 4.37 4.22 3.45
CA ALA A 22 5.28 4.24 4.59
C ALA A 22 5.27 2.92 5.38
N GLU A 23 4.08 2.38 5.64
CA GLU A 23 3.93 1.13 6.38
C GLU A 23 4.39 -0.08 5.55
N ALA A 24 4.07 -0.12 4.25
CA ALA A 24 4.53 -1.20 3.36
C ALA A 24 6.07 -1.24 3.29
N LEU A 25 6.72 -0.09 3.10
CA LEU A 25 8.19 0.01 3.14
C LEU A 25 8.76 -0.41 4.49
N ASN A 26 8.14 0.00 5.59
CA ASN A 26 8.58 -0.38 6.92
C ASN A 26 8.51 -1.90 7.13
N ASN A 27 7.46 -2.54 6.61
CA ASN A 27 7.30 -3.99 6.68
C ASN A 27 8.33 -4.73 5.82
N ALA A 28 8.57 -4.25 4.59
CA ALA A 28 9.61 -4.79 3.71
C ALA A 28 11.00 -4.76 4.37
N MET A 29 11.35 -3.62 4.99
CA MET A 29 12.65 -3.43 5.64
C MET A 29 12.81 -4.25 6.93
N ARG A 30 11.77 -4.36 7.76
CA ARG A 30 11.88 -4.99 9.09
C ARG A 30 11.60 -6.48 9.09
N HIS A 31 10.75 -6.96 8.19
CA HIS A 31 10.19 -8.31 8.27
C HIS A 31 10.57 -9.17 7.07
N ALA A 32 10.76 -8.57 5.90
CA ALA A 32 10.95 -9.33 4.67
C ALA A 32 12.43 -9.44 4.25
N ALA A 33 13.34 -8.64 4.84
CA ALA A 33 14.74 -8.52 4.42
C ALA A 33 14.87 -8.26 2.90
N ALA A 34 13.92 -7.52 2.34
CA ALA A 34 13.82 -7.25 0.91
C ALA A 34 15.06 -6.50 0.41
N GLY A 35 15.56 -6.89 -0.76
CA GLY A 35 16.66 -6.21 -1.44
C GLY A 35 16.18 -5.10 -2.37
N ARG A 36 14.92 -5.18 -2.83
CA ARG A 36 14.30 -4.21 -3.73
C ARG A 36 12.84 -3.99 -3.36
N GLY A 37 12.37 -2.79 -3.67
CA GLY A 37 10.95 -2.46 -3.63
C GLY A 37 10.56 -1.57 -4.80
N GLN A 38 9.34 -1.72 -5.26
CA GLN A 38 8.71 -0.88 -6.28
C GLN A 38 7.50 -0.19 -5.68
N ILE A 39 7.36 1.11 -5.99
CA ILE A 39 6.19 1.91 -5.63
C ILE A 39 5.60 2.43 -6.92
N THR A 40 4.29 2.22 -7.08
CA THR A 40 3.50 2.69 -8.22
C THR A 40 2.26 3.41 -7.68
N ILE A 41 2.07 4.67 -8.07
CA ILE A 41 0.91 5.48 -7.69
C ILE A 41 0.29 6.05 -8.96
N LEU A 42 -0.86 5.52 -9.37
CA LEU A 42 -1.51 5.87 -10.62
C LEU A 42 -2.94 6.30 -10.37
N ARG A 43 -3.37 7.39 -11.02
CA ARG A 43 -4.77 7.78 -11.11
C ARG A 43 -5.42 7.07 -12.30
N GLU A 44 -6.50 6.36 -12.03
CA GLU A 44 -7.32 5.63 -13.00
C GLU A 44 -8.75 6.16 -12.91
N GLY A 45 -9.04 7.25 -13.63
CA GLY A 45 -10.32 7.97 -13.51
C GLY A 45 -10.48 8.58 -12.11
N ASP A 46 -11.53 8.15 -11.41
CA ASP A 46 -11.87 8.61 -10.05
C ASP A 46 -11.23 7.74 -8.95
N GLU A 47 -10.35 6.80 -9.30
CA GLU A 47 -9.62 5.97 -8.34
C GLU A 47 -8.12 6.27 -8.37
N LEU A 48 -7.49 6.29 -7.20
CA LEU A 48 -6.05 6.36 -7.02
C LEU A 48 -5.57 4.98 -6.59
N ARG A 49 -4.81 4.32 -7.46
CA ARG A 49 -4.18 3.04 -7.21
C ARG A 49 -2.78 3.25 -6.66
N VAL A 50 -2.55 2.78 -5.43
CA VAL A 50 -1.26 2.80 -4.74
C VAL A 50 -0.81 1.35 -4.58
N ALA A 51 0.30 0.97 -5.20
CA ALA A 51 0.89 -0.35 -5.08
C ALA A 51 2.32 -0.24 -4.54
N VAL A 52 2.64 -1.06 -3.54
CA VAL A 52 4.00 -1.27 -3.05
C VAL A 52 4.30 -2.76 -3.12
N GLU A 53 5.40 -3.08 -3.79
CA GLU A 53 5.87 -4.45 -4.00
C GLU A 53 7.30 -4.56 -3.45
N ASP A 54 7.60 -5.64 -2.76
CA ASP A 54 8.95 -5.99 -2.32
C ASP A 54 9.30 -7.43 -2.70
N ASP A 55 10.60 -7.74 -2.77
CA ASP A 55 11.13 -9.07 -3.11
C ASP A 55 11.59 -9.88 -1.89
N GLY A 56 11.08 -9.54 -0.70
CA GLY A 56 11.49 -10.20 0.54
C GLY A 56 10.84 -11.57 0.76
N ALA A 57 10.88 -12.05 2.00
CA ALA A 57 10.46 -13.40 2.37
C ALA A 57 8.93 -13.63 2.44
N GLY A 58 8.15 -12.55 2.42
CA GLY A 58 6.68 -12.61 2.46
C GLY A 58 6.13 -13.23 3.75
N GLY A 59 4.95 -13.86 3.65
CA GLY A 59 4.25 -14.43 4.80
C GLY A 59 3.63 -13.39 5.74
N ALA A 60 3.37 -12.18 5.26
CA ALA A 60 2.68 -11.17 6.05
C ALA A 60 1.24 -11.61 6.31
N ASP A 61 0.88 -11.73 7.59
CA ASP A 61 -0.48 -11.98 8.03
C ASP A 61 -1.19 -10.65 8.33
N PRO A 62 -2.19 -10.26 7.52
CA PRO A 62 -2.90 -9.00 7.70
C PRO A 62 -3.79 -8.96 8.95
N GLU A 63 -4.10 -10.10 9.57
CA GLU A 63 -4.98 -10.18 10.73
C GLU A 63 -4.24 -10.19 12.07
N SER A 64 -2.99 -10.63 12.12
CA SER A 64 -2.18 -10.65 13.36
C SER A 64 -1.35 -9.38 13.59
N GLY A 65 -1.15 -8.54 12.57
CA GLY A 65 -0.35 -7.32 12.64
C GLY A 65 -1.14 -6.04 12.95
N THR A 66 -0.64 -5.22 13.89
CA THR A 66 -1.22 -3.90 14.20
C THR A 66 -1.04 -2.89 13.07
N GLY A 67 0.06 -2.98 12.31
CA GLY A 67 0.37 -2.13 11.17
C GLY A 67 -0.63 -2.28 10.02
N LEU A 68 -0.78 -3.51 9.50
CA LEU A 68 -1.71 -3.81 8.40
C LEU A 68 -3.18 -3.62 8.80
N THR A 69 -3.54 -3.95 10.04
CA THR A 69 -4.86 -3.61 10.60
C THR A 69 -5.08 -2.09 10.61
N GLY A 70 -4.06 -1.32 11.00
CA GLY A 70 -4.08 0.15 10.98
C GLY A 70 -4.20 0.74 9.59
N LEU A 71 -3.58 0.12 8.57
CA LEU A 71 -3.77 0.49 7.17
C LEU A 71 -5.20 0.24 6.72
N ARG A 72 -5.76 -0.95 7.00
CA ARG A 72 -7.14 -1.27 6.59
C ARG A 72 -8.13 -0.26 7.14
N ARG A 73 -7.97 0.16 8.41
CA ARG A 73 -8.81 1.21 9.01
C ARG A 73 -8.71 2.55 8.28
N ARG A 74 -7.50 3.00 7.94
CA ARG A 74 -7.27 4.28 7.24
C ARG A 74 -7.80 4.26 5.81
N VAL A 75 -7.60 3.16 5.11
CA VAL A 75 -8.13 2.97 3.75
C VAL A 75 -9.66 2.95 3.77
N ASN A 76 -10.27 2.22 4.71
CA ASN A 76 -11.72 2.20 4.86
C ASN A 76 -12.31 3.57 5.24
N ALA A 77 -11.57 4.40 6.00
CA ALA A 77 -12.02 5.74 6.40
C ALA A 77 -12.23 6.70 5.21
N VAL A 78 -11.63 6.42 4.05
CA VAL A 78 -11.84 7.16 2.80
C VAL A 78 -12.63 6.35 1.76
N ASN A 79 -13.36 5.32 2.21
CA ASN A 79 -14.11 4.39 1.35
C ASN A 79 -13.23 3.65 0.32
N GLY A 80 -11.94 3.50 0.61
CA GLY A 80 -11.00 2.75 -0.22
C GLY A 80 -11.03 1.26 0.02
N ARG A 81 -10.26 0.53 -0.78
CA ARG A 81 -10.07 -0.93 -0.69
C ARG A 81 -8.59 -1.25 -0.51
N LEU A 82 -8.27 -2.21 0.34
CA LEU A 82 -6.91 -2.67 0.60
C LEU A 82 -6.82 -4.17 0.30
N GLU A 83 -5.86 -4.55 -0.54
CA GLU A 83 -5.47 -5.92 -0.83
C GLU A 83 -4.02 -6.13 -0.45
N ILE A 84 -3.72 -7.25 0.21
CA ILE A 84 -2.36 -7.64 0.59
C ILE A 84 -2.15 -9.07 0.09
N ARG A 85 -1.12 -9.27 -0.71
CA ARG A 85 -0.67 -10.59 -1.16
C ARG A 85 0.75 -10.80 -0.65
N SER A 86 0.96 -11.84 0.14
CA SER A 86 2.27 -12.12 0.73
C SER A 86 2.46 -13.64 0.89
N PRO A 87 2.62 -14.38 -0.22
CA PRO A 87 2.89 -15.81 -0.16
C PRO A 87 4.18 -16.07 0.64
N GLN A 88 4.20 -17.13 1.44
CA GLN A 88 5.39 -17.50 2.20
C GLN A 88 6.54 -17.87 1.25
N GLY A 89 7.72 -17.27 1.45
CA GLY A 89 8.89 -17.46 0.60
C GLY A 89 8.88 -16.67 -0.70
N GLY A 90 7.86 -15.83 -0.94
CA GLY A 90 7.82 -14.87 -2.03
C GLY A 90 7.73 -13.43 -1.50
N GLY A 91 7.71 -12.44 -2.40
CA GLY A 91 7.59 -11.03 -2.03
C GLY A 91 6.25 -10.64 -1.41
N THR A 92 6.14 -9.40 -0.94
CA THR A 92 4.85 -8.82 -0.50
C THR A 92 4.38 -7.75 -1.48
N THR A 93 3.08 -7.77 -1.81
CA THR A 93 2.38 -6.73 -2.56
C THR A 93 1.28 -6.15 -1.70
N VAL A 94 1.32 -4.84 -1.45
CA VAL A 94 0.27 -4.07 -0.80
C VAL A 94 -0.36 -3.16 -1.83
N THR A 95 -1.65 -3.34 -2.11
CA THR A 95 -2.40 -2.51 -3.05
C THR A 95 -3.55 -1.81 -2.34
N ALA A 96 -3.56 -0.48 -2.36
CA ALA A 96 -4.70 0.33 -1.96
C ALA A 96 -5.34 1.01 -3.17
N VAL A 97 -6.67 0.98 -3.24
CA VAL A 97 -7.46 1.71 -4.24
C VAL A 97 -8.33 2.72 -3.50
N LEU A 98 -8.12 4.00 -3.77
CA LEU A 98 -8.71 5.11 -3.02
C LEU A 98 -9.57 5.98 -3.95
N PRO A 99 -10.86 6.20 -3.66
CA PRO A 99 -11.67 7.17 -4.39
C PRO A 99 -11.05 8.57 -4.33
N CYS A 100 -11.01 9.29 -5.46
CA CYS A 100 -10.29 10.54 -5.61
C CYS A 100 -10.82 11.47 -6.72
N GLY A 101 -12.07 11.25 -7.16
CA GLY A 101 -12.86 12.09 -8.06
C GLY A 101 -14.26 12.33 -7.49
#